data_AF-A0A0P6X5W8-F1
#
_entry.id   AF-A0A0P6X5W8-F1
#
_cell.length_a   1.000
_cell.length_b   1.000
_cell.length_c   1.000
_cell.angle_alpha   90.00
_cell.angle_beta   90.00
_cell.angle_gamma   90.00
#
_symmetry.space_group_name_H-M   'P 1'
#
loop_
_entity.id
_entity.type
_entity.pdbx_description
1 polymer ?
#
loop_
_entity_poly.entity_id
_entity_poly.type
_entity_poly.pdbx_seq_one_letter_code
_entity_poly.pdbx_strand_id
1 'polypeptide(L)' 'MTEYAYFLVDSTAQAMRLEKILMDKGVECKLVPVPRQFSSDCGLCARVPKSLLEPAVKLLAAAKAAYREIVFDYA' A
#
# COMPACT_ATOMS: atom_id res chain seq x y z
N MET A 1 -0.35 -13.60 -14.80
CA MET A 1 -1.10 -13.14 -13.62
C MET A 1 -0.26 -12.07 -12.96
N THR A 2 -0.75 -10.83 -12.90
CA THR A 2 -0.05 -9.76 -12.19
C THR A 2 -0.61 -9.71 -10.78
N GLU A 3 0.14 -10.29 -9.85
CA GLU A 3 -0.21 -10.32 -8.44
C GLU A 3 0.11 -8.97 -7.79
N TYR A 4 -0.81 -8.46 -6.97
CA TYR A 4 -0.64 -7.18 -6.28
C TYR A 4 -0.71 -7.34 -4.77
N ALA A 5 0.08 -6.54 -4.07
CA ALA A 5 -0.01 -6.34 -2.63
C ALA A 5 -0.67 -4.99 -2.35
N TYR A 6 -1.55 -4.96 -1.36
CA TYR A 6 -2.27 -3.77 -0.94
C TYR A 6 -1.93 -3.49 0.53
N PHE A 7 -1.54 -2.26 0.83
CA PHE A 7 -1.27 -1.79 2.19
C PHE A 7 -2.49 -1.06 2.70
N LEU A 8 -3.21 -1.67 3.64
CA LEU A 8 -4.35 -1.05 4.29
C LEU A 8 -3.89 -0.02 5.32
N VAL A 9 -4.61 1.09 5.39
CA VAL A 9 -4.30 2.22 6.27
C VAL A 9 -5.59 2.77 6.87
N ASP A 10 -5.47 3.43 8.01
CA ASP A 10 -6.63 3.97 8.74
C ASP A 10 -7.00 5.39 8.30
N SER A 11 -6.18 6.04 7.45
CA SER A 11 -6.47 7.40 6.94
C SER A 11 -5.89 7.69 5.56
N THR A 12 -6.55 8.59 4.82
CA THR A 12 -6.14 8.97 3.45
C THR A 12 -4.75 9.60 3.43
N ALA A 13 -4.41 10.34 4.49
CA ALA A 13 -3.09 10.94 4.67
C ALA A 13 -1.98 9.88 4.77
N GLN A 14 -2.24 8.75 5.46
CA GLN A 14 -1.30 7.62 5.48
C GLN A 14 -1.16 7.00 4.10
N ALA A 15 -2.26 6.81 3.37
CA ALA A 15 -2.23 6.26 2.01
C ALA A 15 -1.34 7.11 1.09
N MET A 16 -1.59 8.43 1.05
CA MET A 16 -0.80 9.38 0.26
C MET A 16 0.67 9.42 0.68
N ARG A 17 0.94 9.30 1.98
CA ARG A 17 2.31 9.23 2.50
C ARG A 17 3.04 7.97 2.02
N LEU A 18 2.37 6.81 2.07
CA LEU A 18 2.92 5.55 1.55
C LEU A 18 3.25 5.69 0.06
N GLU A 19 2.30 6.18 -0.74
CA GLU A 19 2.48 6.37 -2.17
C GLU A 19 3.69 7.27 -2.46
N LYS A 20 3.78 8.42 -1.79
CA LYS A 20 4.92 9.35 -1.94
C LYS A 20 6.26 8.68 -1.61
N ILE A 21 6.37 8.00 -0.48
CA ILE A 21 7.62 7.35 -0.04
C ILE A 21 8.08 6.31 -1.06
N LEU A 22 7.14 5.53 -1.59
CA LEU A 22 7.43 4.46 -2.55
C LEU A 22 7.80 5.04 -3.92
N MET A 23 7.03 5.99 -4.42
CA MET A 23 7.29 6.66 -5.69
C MET A 23 8.61 7.43 -5.69
N ASP A 24 8.94 8.15 -4.60
CA ASP A 24 10.21 8.87 -4.43
C ASP A 24 11.44 7.95 -4.51
N LYS A 25 11.24 6.64 -4.34
CA LYS A 25 12.28 5.61 -4.38
C LYS A 25 12.17 4.68 -5.60
N GLY A 26 11.30 5.01 -6.54
CA GLY A 26 11.12 4.25 -7.79
C GLY A 26 10.36 2.93 -7.61
N VAL A 27 9.68 2.73 -6.48
CA VAL A 27 8.77 1.59 -6.31
C VAL A 27 7.41 1.97 -6.91
N GLU A 28 6.96 1.19 -7.88
CA GLU A 28 5.63 1.36 -8.46
C GLU A 28 4.57 1.22 -7.38
N CYS A 29 3.82 2.29 -7.16
CA CYS A 29 2.75 2.36 -6.18
C CYS A 29 1.61 3.19 -6.76
N LYS A 30 0.37 2.78 -6.49
CA LYS A 30 -0.83 3.53 -6.86
C LYS A 30 -1.86 3.47 -5.75
N LEU A 31 -2.45 4.60 -5.42
CA LEU A 31 -3.64 4.65 -4.58
C LEU A 31 -4.86 4.09 -5.30
N VAL A 32 -5.55 3.17 -4.64
CA VAL A 32 -6.80 2.56 -5.13
C VAL A 32 -7.84 2.53 -4.01
N PRO A 33 -9.14 2.52 -4.34
CA PRO A 33 -10.18 2.35 -3.34
C PRO A 33 -9.99 1.04 -2.58
N VAL A 34 -10.20 1.07 -1.27
CA VAL A 34 -10.18 -0.16 -0.46
C VAL A 34 -11.34 -1.06 -0.91
N PRO A 35 -11.10 -2.36 -1.18
CA PRO A 35 -12.18 -3.27 -1.52
C PRO A 35 -13.20 -3.36 -0.38
N ARG A 36 -14.49 -3.44 -0.71
CA ARG A 36 -15.61 -3.45 0.28
C ARG A 36 -15.50 -4.52 1.36
N GLN A 37 -14.76 -5.59 1.09
CA GLN A 37 -14.53 -6.72 2.01
C GLN A 37 -13.60 -6.34 3.18
N PHE A 38 -12.74 -5.34 2.98
CA PHE A 38 -11.80 -4.84 3.97
C PHE A 38 -12.27 -3.47 4.38
N SER A 39 -13.26 -3.42 5.27
CA SER A 39 -13.81 -2.15 5.75
C SER A 39 -12.73 -1.34 6.47
N SER A 40 -12.12 -0.39 5.77
CA SER A 40 -11.33 0.69 6.37
C SER A 40 -12.11 1.98 6.19
N ASP A 41 -12.28 2.75 7.26
CA ASP A 41 -12.94 4.06 7.24
C ASP A 41 -12.27 5.06 6.28
N CYS A 42 -10.99 4.83 5.93
CA CYS A 42 -10.20 5.66 5.02
C CYS A 42 -10.67 5.63 3.55
N GLY A 43 -11.22 4.51 3.08
CA GLY A 43 -11.62 4.35 1.67
C GLY A 43 -10.49 4.23 0.64
N LEU A 44 -9.21 4.43 0.99
CA LEU A 44 -8.05 4.27 0.09
C LEU A 44 -6.95 3.36 0.66
N CYS A 45 -6.29 2.59 -0.20
CA CYS A 45 -5.09 1.81 0.11
C CYS A 45 -4.00 2.00 -0.95
N ALA A 46 -2.76 1.71 -0.59
CA ALA A 46 -1.63 1.73 -1.51
C ALA A 46 -1.44 0.35 -2.15
N ARG A 47 -1.46 0.27 -3.48
CA ARG A 47 -1.23 -0.96 -4.24
C ARG A 47 0.16 -0.95 -4.86
N VAL A 48 0.90 -2.04 -4.67
CA VAL A 48 2.20 -2.28 -5.32
C VAL A 48 2.19 -3.64 -6.03
N PRO A 49 2.98 -3.84 -7.10
CA PRO A 49 3.24 -5.16 -7.65
C PRO A 49 3.84 -6.07 -6.56
N LYS A 50 3.40 -7.33 -6.48
CA LYS A 50 3.92 -8.29 -5.47
C LYS A 50 5.43 -8.51 -5.59
N SER A 51 5.98 -8.39 -6.79
CA SER A 51 7.43 -8.42 -7.05
C SER A 51 8.20 -7.28 -6.35
N LEU A 52 7.53 -6.18 -6.01
CA LEU A 52 8.08 -5.03 -5.31
C LEU A 52 7.67 -4.98 -3.84
N LEU A 53 7.03 -6.02 -3.30
CA LEU A 53 6.63 -6.08 -1.90
C LEU A 53 7.82 -5.92 -0.95
N GLU A 54 8.86 -6.74 -1.13
CA GLU A 54 10.04 -6.70 -0.28
C GLU A 54 10.72 -5.32 -0.22
N PRO A 55 11.05 -4.67 -1.36
CA PRO A 55 11.61 -3.33 -1.32
C PRO A 55 10.61 -2.31 -0.76
N ALA A 56 9.31 -2.43 -1.03
CA ALA A 56 8.29 -1.54 -0.47
C ALA A 56 8.29 -1.61 1.06
N VAL A 57 8.23 -2.81 1.66
CA VAL A 57 8.23 -3.00 3.11
C VAL A 57 9.51 -2.42 3.74
N LYS A 58 10.68 -2.65 3.14
CA LYS A 58 11.95 -2.10 3.64
C LYS A 58 11.94 -0.57 3.64
N LEU A 59 11.43 0.05 2.58
CA LEU A 59 11.34 1.51 2.47
C LEU A 59 10.35 2.10 3.48
N LEU A 60 9.17 1.49 3.63
CA LEU A 60 8.16 1.93 4.58
C LEU A 60 8.65 1.80 6.02
N ALA A 61 9.33 0.70 6.35
CA ALA A 61 9.96 0.51 7.65
C ALA A 61 11.03 1.57 7.94
N ALA A 62 11.94 1.83 6.98
CA ALA A 62 12.97 2.86 7.11
C ALA A 62 12.37 4.27 7.30
N ALA A 63 11.25 4.55 6.64
CA ALA A 63 10.53 5.82 6.74
C ALA A 63 9.57 5.91 7.94
N LYS A 64 9.50 4.86 8.78
CA LYS A 64 8.54 4.71 9.89
C LYS A 64 7.10 4.99 9.45
N ALA A 65 6.74 4.56 8.25
CA ALA A 65 5.40 4.71 7.70
C ALA A 65 4.51 3.60 8.25
N ALA A 66 3.42 3.99 8.92
CA ALA A 66 2.47 3.05 9.50
C ALA A 66 1.49 2.56 8.44
N TYR A 67 1.23 1.26 8.47
CA TYR A 67 0.14 0.59 7.78
C TYR A 67 -0.40 -0.50 8.69
N ARG A 68 -1.66 -0.89 8.49
CA ARG A 68 -2.36 -1.84 9.36
C ARG A 68 -2.01 -3.28 9.02
N GLU A 69 -2.16 -3.62 7.75
CA GLU A 69 -1.96 -4.98 7.25
C GLU A 69 -1.63 -4.95 5.75
N ILE A 70 -0.99 -6.03 5.29
CA ILE A 70 -0.69 -6.26 3.88
C ILE A 70 -1.50 -7.44 3.41
N VAL A 71 -2.14 -7.26 2.27
CA VAL A 71 -3.09 -8.20 1.74
C VAL A 71 -2.86 -8.39 0.24
N PHE A 72 -3.20 -9.56 -0.28
CA PHE A 72 -2.83 -9.99 -1.63
C PHE A 72 -4.05 -10.36 -2.43
N ASP A 73 -3.97 -10.13 -3.74
CA ASP A 73 -4.84 -10.71 -4.78
C ASP A 73 -6.25 -11.05 -4.31
N TYR A 74 -7.02 -10.00 -4.06
CA TYR A 74 -8.46 -10.09 -3.87
C TYR A 74 -9.13 -10.38 -5.22
N ALA A 75 -9.16 -11.66 -5.57
CA ALA A 75 -10.10 -12.22 -6.52
C ALA A 75 -11.39 -12.62 -5.78
#